data_AF-A0A1D8TLX8-F1
#
_entry.id   AF-A0A1D8TLX8-F1
#
_cell.length_a   1.000
_cell.length_b   1.000
_cell.length_c   1.000
_cell.angle_alpha   90.00
_cell.angle_beta   90.00
_cell.angle_gamma   90.00
#
_symmetry.space_group_name_H-M   'P 1'
#
loop_
_entity.id
_entity.type
_entity.pdbx_description
1 polymer ?
#
loop_
_entity_poly.entity_id
_entity_poly.type
_entity_poly.pdbx_seq_one_letter_code
_entity_poly.pdbx_strand_id
1 'polypeptide(L)' 'MLYQAIKMSRADGDYHEKEKAAVAKAAEILGVEPSVVVSLESVAEMEETADRLRIALFETNG' A
#
# COMPACT_ATOMS: atom_id res chain seq x y z
N MET A 1 -11.65 -2.48 -3.98
CA MET A 1 -11.04 -2.38 -5.32
C MET A 1 -9.75 -1.56 -5.32
N LEU A 2 -9.76 -0.21 -5.18
CA LEU A 2 -8.52 0.59 -5.23
C LEU A 2 -7.53 0.26 -4.09
N TYR A 3 -8.02 0.13 -2.86
CA TYR A 3 -7.20 -0.29 -1.72
C TYR A 3 -6.51 -1.65 -1.91
N GLN A 4 -7.21 -2.60 -2.51
CA GLN A 4 -6.66 -3.94 -2.79
C GLN A 4 -5.59 -3.89 -3.88
N ALA A 5 -5.76 -3.02 -4.89
CA ALA A 5 -4.74 -2.80 -5.91
C ALA A 5 -3.46 -2.20 -5.30
N ILE A 6 -3.59 -1.23 -4.39
CA ILE A 6 -2.45 -0.65 -3.65
C ILE A 6 -1.71 -1.74 -2.85
N LYS A 7 -2.43 -2.59 -2.11
CA LYS A 7 -1.81 -3.70 -1.37
C LYS A 7 -1.13 -4.73 -2.27
N MET A 8 -1.73 -5.07 -3.41
CA MET A 8 -1.13 -6.02 -4.36
C MET A 8 0.14 -5.48 -4.99
N SER A 9 0.18 -4.20 -5.38
CA SER A 9 1.40 -3.56 -5.88
C SER A 9 2.51 -3.51 -4.84
N ARG A 10 2.17 -3.20 -3.58
CA ARG A 10 3.15 -3.15 -2.48
C ARG A 10 3.69 -4.52 -2.04
N ALA A 11 3.05 -5.62 -2.43
CA ALA A 11 3.44 -6.96 -1.98
C ALA A 11 4.82 -7.41 -2.49
N ASP A 12 5.32 -6.85 -3.58
CA ASP A 12 6.64 -7.17 -4.15
C ASP A 12 7.79 -6.42 -3.45
N GLY A 13 7.48 -5.64 -2.40
CA GLY A 13 8.45 -4.97 -1.53
C GLY A 13 9.01 -3.65 -2.06
N ASP A 14 8.74 -3.31 -3.32
CA ASP A 14 9.30 -2.13 -3.98
C ASP A 14 8.21 -1.27 -4.64
N TYR A 15 7.51 -0.47 -3.82
CA TYR A 15 6.47 0.44 -4.30
C TYR A 15 7.07 1.60 -5.09
N HIS A 16 7.38 1.34 -6.36
CA HIS A 16 8.10 2.24 -7.26
C HIS A 16 7.19 3.33 -7.85
N GLU A 17 7.80 4.42 -8.33
CA GLU A 17 7.10 5.56 -8.95
C GLU A 17 6.16 5.15 -10.12
N LYS A 18 6.45 4.04 -10.79
CA LYS A 18 5.58 3.49 -11.84
C LYS A 18 4.28 2.91 -11.29
N GLU A 19 4.30 2.30 -10.12
CA GLU A 19 3.12 1.74 -9.47
C GLU A 19 2.25 2.84 -8.88
N LYS A 20 2.86 3.86 -8.26
CA LYS A 20 2.15 5.08 -7.85
C LYS A 20 1.43 5.73 -9.03
N ALA A 21 2.10 5.85 -10.17
CA ALA A 21 1.49 6.41 -11.38
C ALA A 21 0.30 5.56 -11.89
N ALA A 22 0.39 4.23 -11.80
CA ALA A 22 -0.71 3.33 -12.16
C ALA A 22 -1.90 3.46 -11.19
N VAL A 23 -1.64 3.56 -9.89
CA VAL A 23 -2.65 3.77 -8.84
C VAL A 23 -3.33 5.13 -9.00
N ALA A 24 -2.57 6.19 -9.26
CA ALA A 24 -3.11 7.52 -9.52
C ALA A 24 -4.03 7.55 -10.75
N LYS A 25 -3.61 6.88 -11.84
CA LYS A 25 -4.42 6.77 -13.05
C LYS A 25 -5.69 5.93 -12.83
N ALA A 26 -5.61 4.87 -12.04
CA ALA A 26 -6.79 4.09 -11.66
C ALA A 26 -7.75 4.89 -10.77
N ALA A 27 -7.23 5.69 -9.84
CA ALA A 27 -8.02 6.57 -8.99
C ALA A 27 -8.75 7.66 -9.81
N GLU A 28 -8.07 8.25 -10.78
CA GLU A 28 -8.66 9.23 -11.72
C GLU A 28 -9.84 8.62 -12.49
N ILE A 29 -9.66 7.42 -13.05
CA ILE A 29 -10.72 6.69 -13.78
C ILE A 29 -11.92 6.39 -12.86
N LEU A 30 -11.65 6.11 -11.58
CA LEU A 30 -12.68 5.80 -10.58
C LEU A 30 -13.30 7.05 -9.94
N GLY A 31 -12.86 8.26 -10.32
CA GLY A 31 -13.34 9.52 -9.75
C GLY A 31 -12.99 9.69 -8.26
N VAL A 32 -11.90 9.06 -7.82
CA VAL A 32 -11.42 9.14 -6.43
C VAL A 32 -10.50 10.36 -6.31
N GLU A 33 -10.81 11.22 -5.34
CA GLU A 33 -10.00 12.38 -4.98
C GLU A 33 -8.56 11.98 -4.62
N PRO A 34 -7.53 12.70 -5.12
CA PRO A 34 -6.12 12.39 -4.83
C PRO A 34 -5.81 12.33 -3.32
N SER A 35 -6.46 13.18 -2.53
CA SER A 35 -6.33 13.19 -1.06
C SER A 35 -6.77 11.87 -0.41
N VAL A 36 -7.80 11.22 -0.97
CA VAL A 36 -8.27 9.90 -0.54
C VAL A 36 -7.27 8.82 -0.92
N VAL A 37 -6.65 8.93 -2.10
CA VAL A 37 -5.59 7.99 -2.54
C VAL A 37 -4.40 8.03 -1.58
N VAL A 38 -3.91 9.23 -1.25
CA VAL A 38 -2.81 9.40 -0.27
C VAL A 38 -3.17 8.79 1.09
N SER A 39 -4.41 8.97 1.53
CA SER A 39 -4.90 8.39 2.78
C SER A 39 -4.92 6.86 2.73
N LEU A 40 -5.34 6.28 1.60
CA LEU A 40 -5.36 4.82 1.39
C LEU A 40 -3.94 4.23 1.32
N GLU A 41 -3.00 4.93 0.67
CA GLU A 41 -1.59 4.54 0.64
C GLU A 41 -0.97 4.57 2.05
N SER A 42 -1.29 5.59 2.83
CA SER A 42 -0.82 5.72 4.22
C SER A 42 -1.33 4.58 5.10
N VAL A 43 -2.61 4.20 4.96
CA VAL A 43 -3.18 3.06 5.69
C VAL A 43 -2.49 1.76 5.31
N ALA A 44 -2.25 1.52 4.01
CA ALA A 44 -1.56 0.33 3.55
C ALA A 44 -0.12 0.23 4.11
N GLU A 45 0.59 1.36 4.18
CA GLU A 45 1.94 1.43 4.76
C GLU A 45 1.95 1.14 6.27
N MET A 46 0.96 1.66 7.00
CA MET A 46 0.81 1.40 8.42
C MET A 46 0.56 -0.08 8.70
N GLU A 47 -0.30 -0.73 7.91
CA GLU A 47 -0.54 -2.18 8.03
C GLU A 47 0.73 -3.00 7.76
N GLU A 48 1.45 -2.68 6.69
CA GLU A 48 2.70 -3.36 6.32
C GLU A 48 3.75 -3.23 7.43
N THR A 49 3.87 -2.04 8.02
CA THR A 49 4.78 -1.77 9.13
C THR A 49 4.37 -2.50 10.41
N ALA A 50 3.07 -2.55 10.71
CA ALA A 50 2.54 -3.30 11.84
C ALA A 50 2.80 -4.81 11.69
N ASP A 51 2.66 -5.36 10.48
CA ASP A 51 2.93 -6.77 10.22
C ASP A 51 4.43 -7.09 10.30
N ARG A 52 5.31 -6.22 9.77
CA ARG A 52 6.76 -6.34 9.96
C ARG A 52 7.15 -6.30 11.44
N LEU A 53 6.53 -5.42 12.23
CA LEU A 53 6.75 -5.36 13.67
C LEU A 53 6.27 -6.64 14.36
N ARG A 54 5.12 -7.18 13.97
CA ARG A 54 4.60 -8.47 14.48
C ARG A 54 5.60 -9.60 14.20
N ILE A 55 6.10 -9.70 12.97
CA ILE A 55 7.12 -10.70 12.59
C ILE A 55 8.37 -10.52 13.44
N ALA A 56 8.91 -9.30 13.54
CA ALA A 56 10.11 -9.03 14.32
C ALA A 56 9.95 -9.38 15.82
N LEU A 57 8.77 -9.14 16.40
CA LEU A 57 8.50 -9.41 17.82
C LEU A 57 8.24 -10.90 18.12
N PHE A 58 7.64 -11.64 17.19
CA PHE A 58 7.17 -13.01 17.45
C PHE A 58 7.93 -14.10 16.70
N GLU A 59 8.66 -13.77 15.63
CA GLU A 59 9.44 -14.72 14.82
C GLU A 59 10.95 -14.63 15.09
N THR A 60 11.37 -13.91 16.14
CA THR A 60 12.78 -13.80 16.60
C THR A 60 13.30 -15.01 17.37
N ASN A 61 12.56 -16.13 17.42
CA ASN A 61 13.04 -17.40 17.97
C ASN A 61 13.15 -18.45 16.87
N GLY A 62 14.32 -18.51 16.23
CA GLY A 62 14.81 -19.60 15.41
C GLY A 62 16.24 -19.93 15.79
#